data_AF-A0A5K0V8E6-F1
#
_entry.id   AF-A0A5K0V8E6-F1
#
_cell.length_a   1.000
_cell.length_b   1.000
_cell.length_c   1.000
_cell.angle_alpha   90.00
_cell.angle_beta   90.00
_cell.angle_gamma   90.00
#
_symmetry.space_group_name_H-M   'P 1'
#
loop_
_entity.id
_entity.type
_entity.pdbx_description
1 polymer ?
#
loop_
_entity_poly.entity_id
_entity_poly.type
_entity_poly.pdbx_seq_one_letter_code
_entity_poly.pdbx_strand_id
1 'polypeptide(L)' 'GLRPPLPEDAHPRLLALMRRCWEAVPGKRPSFSEITSELEDILCEVGIHCLKPPYFSGCLYI' A
#
# COMPACT_ATOMS: atom_id res chain seq x y z
N GLY A 1 -0.93 -11.99 16.55
CA GLY A 1 -0.21 -12.75 15.52
C GLY A 1 1.20 -12.21 15.41
N LEU A 2 2.19 -13.10 15.23
CA LEU A 2 3.57 -12.71 14.97
C LEU A 2 3.66 -12.01 13.60
N ARG A 3 4.43 -10.92 13.52
CA ARG A 3 4.72 -10.24 12.26
C ARG A 3 6.13 -10.65 11.83
N PRO A 4 6.34 -11.03 10.56
CA PRO A 4 7.68 -11.34 10.08
C PRO A 4 8.56 -10.08 10.12
N PRO A 5 9.89 -10.26 10.16
CA PRO A 5 10.81 -9.15 9.93
C PRO A 5 10.53 -8.52 8.55
N LEU A 6 10.72 -7.20 8.48
CA LEU A 6 10.59 -6.49 7.21
C LEU A 6 11.81 -6.78 6.33
N PRO A 7 11.60 -6.96 5.01
CA PRO A 7 12.71 -7.11 4.06
C PRO A 7 13.59 -5.84 4.03
N GLU A 8 14.90 -6.02 3.85
CA GLU A 8 15.87 -4.90 3.80
C GLU A 8 15.96 -4.27 2.39
N ASP A 9 15.55 -5.01 1.36
CA ASP A 9 15.62 -4.66 -0.06
C ASP A 9 14.31 -4.05 -0.60
N ALA A 10 13.35 -3.76 0.28
CA ALA A 10 12.07 -3.17 -0.11
C ALA A 10 12.09 -1.65 -0.16
N HIS A 11 11.19 -1.08 -0.97
CA HIS A 11 11.02 0.36 -1.09
C HIS A 11 10.74 1.02 0.28
N PRO A 12 11.44 2.08 0.69
CA PRO A 12 11.29 2.68 2.01
C PRO A 12 9.85 3.08 2.37
N ARG A 13 9.08 3.57 1.38
CA ARG A 13 7.66 3.91 1.60
C ARG A 13 6.78 2.67 1.79
N LEU A 14 7.09 1.56 1.12
CA LEU A 14 6.38 0.29 1.33
C LEU A 14 6.64 -0.22 2.75
N LEU A 15 7.88 -0.13 3.25
CA LEU A 15 8.22 -0.49 4.62
C LEU A 15 7.47 0.36 5.65
N ALA A 16 7.38 1.67 5.41
CA ALA A 16 6.62 2.59 6.26
C ALA A 16 5.12 2.23 6.27
N LEU A 17 4.53 1.96 5.10
CA LEU A 17 3.15 1.52 4.97
C LEU A 17 2.89 0.22 5.73
N MET A 18 3.75 -0.80 5.57
CA MET A 18 3.63 -2.08 6.28
C MET A 18 3.65 -1.89 7.80
N ARG A 19 4.53 -1.02 8.33
CA ARG A 19 4.57 -0.71 9.78
C ARG A 19 3.25 -0.10 10.26
N ARG A 20 2.69 0.86 9.53
CA ARG A 20 1.40 1.47 9.90
C ARG A 20 0.24 0.48 9.83
N CYS A 21 0.23 -0.41 8.83
CA CYS A 21 -0.74 -1.52 8.76
C CYS A 21 -0.62 -2.50 9.94
N TRP A 22 0.54 -2.55 10.59
CA TRP A 22 0.83 -3.42 11.72
C TRP A 22 0.67 -2.76 13.09
N GLU A 23 0.16 -1.53 13.14
CA GLU A 23 -0.09 -0.83 14.39
C GLU A 23 -0.94 -1.67 15.36
N ALA A 24 -0.50 -1.70 16.62
CA ALA A 24 -1.19 -2.42 17.68
C ALA A 24 -2.59 -1.85 17.90
N VAL A 25 -2.72 -0.53 17.83
CA VAL A 25 -3.98 0.19 17.94
C VAL A 25 -4.73 0.11 16.60
N PRO A 26 -5.91 -0.53 16.54
CA PRO A 26 -6.63 -0.71 15.28
C PRO A 26 -6.96 0.60 14.56
N GLY A 27 -7.32 1.65 15.31
CA GLY A 27 -7.67 2.96 14.74
C GLY A 27 -6.48 3.76 14.20
N LYS A 28 -5.24 3.33 14.42
CA LYS A 28 -4.05 3.94 13.80
C LYS A 28 -3.68 3.30 12.47
N ARG A 29 -4.33 2.19 12.11
CA ARG A 29 -4.10 1.51 10.84
C ARG A 29 -4.73 2.34 9.72
N PRO A 30 -4.06 2.48 8.58
CA PRO A 30 -4.65 3.15 7.43
C PRO A 30 -5.86 2.35 6.92
N SER A 31 -6.83 3.08 6.37
CA SER A 31 -7.95 2.49 5.63
C SER A 31 -7.45 1.82 4.35
N PHE A 32 -8.25 0.92 3.80
CA PHE A 32 -7.91 0.25 2.54
C PHE A 32 -7.74 1.25 1.38
N SER A 33 -8.48 2.35 1.39
CA SER A 33 -8.35 3.43 0.39
C SER A 33 -6.99 4.12 0.48
N GLU A 34 -6.51 4.43 1.68
CA GLU A 34 -5.20 5.03 1.89
C GLU A 34 -4.07 4.06 1.51
N ILE A 35 -4.22 2.78 1.86
CA ILE A 35 -3.27 1.72 1.48
C ILE A 35 -3.14 1.65 -0.05
N THR A 36 -4.27 1.61 -0.76
CA THR A 36 -4.30 1.54 -2.22
C THR A 36 -3.64 2.76 -2.84
N SER A 37 -4.01 3.95 -2.40
CA SER A 37 -3.45 5.21 -2.92
C SER A 37 -1.94 5.28 -2.74
N GLU A 38 -1.41 4.93 -1.57
CA GLU A 38 0.04 4.93 -1.36
C GLU A 38 0.75 3.87 -2.20
N LEU A 39 0.15 2.68 -2.38
CA LEU A 39 0.74 1.63 -3.23
C LEU A 39 0.81 2.09 -4.69
N GLU A 40 -0.22 2.76 -5.19
CA GLU A 40 -0.20 3.34 -6.54
C GLU A 40 0.90 4.38 -6.69
N ASP A 41 1.10 5.25 -5.69
CA ASP A 41 2.20 6.21 -5.69
C ASP A 41 3.58 5.53 -5.67
N ILE A 42 3.74 4.45 -4.89
CA ILE A 42 4.98 3.68 -4.87
C ILE A 42 5.24 3.08 -6.27
N LEU A 43 4.21 2.53 -6.91
CA LEU A 43 4.30 1.97 -8.26
C LEU A 43 4.62 3.05 -9.33
N CYS A 44 4.09 4.27 -9.18
CA CYS A 44 4.51 5.42 -9.99
C CYS A 44 6.02 5.66 -9.88
N GLU A 45 6.53 5.75 -8.64
CA GLU A 45 7.91 6.11 -8.34
C GLU A 45 8.91 5.10 -8.91
N VAL A 46 8.58 3.81 -8.85
CA VAL A 46 9.43 2.74 -9.41
C VAL A 46 9.23 2.53 -10.91
N GLY A 47 8.40 3.34 -11.58
CA GLY A 47 8.19 3.28 -13.03
C GLY A 47 7.40 2.06 -13.51
N ILE A 48 6.65 1.39 -12.62
CA ILE A 48 5.85 0.19 -12.97
C ILE A 48 4.51 0.59 -13.64
N HIS A 49 4.20 1.89 -13.73
CA HIS A 49 2.87 2.38 -14.12
C HIS A 49 2.48 2.34 -15.61
N CYS A 50 3.35 1.92 -16.53
CA CYS A 50 2.93 1.70 -17.91
C CYS A 50 1.99 0.47 -18.08
N LEU A 51 1.71 -0.28 -17.01
CA LEU A 51 0.81 -1.44 -17.01
C LEU A 51 -0.41 -1.23 -16.10
N LYS A 52 -1.08 -0.07 -16.10
CA LYS A 52 -2.42 -0.02 -15.47
C LYS A 52 -3.40 -0.88 -16.30
N PRO A 53 -3.86 -2.06 -15.83
CA PRO A 53 -5.10 -2.61 -16.37
C PRO A 53 -6.27 -1.68 -16.00
N PRO A 54 -7.34 -1.63 -16.79
CA PRO A 54 -8.43 -0.64 -16.67
C PRO A 54 -9.30 -0.73 -15.40
N TYR A 55 -8.89 -1.47 -14.37
CA TYR A 55 -9.75 -1.85 -13.24
C TYR A 55 -9.51 -1.10 -11.93
N PHE A 56 -8.55 -0.17 -11.87
CA PHE A 56 -8.35 0.71 -10.70
C PHE A 56 -8.74 2.16 -11.01
N SER A 57 -9.89 2.34 -11.65
CA SER A 57 -10.69 3.55 -11.51
C SER A 57 -11.93 3.14 -10.73
N GLY A 58 -11.99 3.51 -9.46
CA GLY A 58 -13.12 3.22 -8.59
C GLY A 58 -14.46 3.68 -9.19
N CYS A 59 -15.52 2.96 -8.81
CA CYS A 59 -16.92 3.31 -9.03
C CYS A 59 -17.39 3.42 -10.49
N LEU A 60 -17.76 2.27 -11.06
CA LEU A 60 -19.03 2.20 -11.77
C LEU A 60 -19.87 1.04 -11.19
N TYR A 61 -20.95 1.45 -10.53
CA TYR A 61 -22.08 0.69 -9.99
C TYR A 61 -21.88 -0.11 -8.70
N ILE A 62 -22.53 0.42 -7.64
CA ILE A 62 -23.35 -0.22 -6.60
C ILE A 62 -23.06 -1.71 -6.34
#